data_AF-A0A0S8C2E0-F1
#
_entry.id   AF-A0A0S8C2E0-F1
#
_cell.length_a   1.000
_cell.length_b   1.000
_cell.length_c   1.000
_cell.angle_alpha   90.00
_cell.angle_beta   90.00
_cell.angle_gamma   90.00
#
_symmetry.space_group_name_H-M   'P 1'
#
loop_
_entity.id
_entity.type
_entity.pdbx_description
1 polymer ?
#
loop_
_entity_poly.entity_id
_entity_poly.type
_entity_poly.pdbx_seq_one_letter_code
_entity_poly.pdbx_strand_id
1 'polypeptide(L)'
;MPMANGGYWRTKADWQRVEAPLLRIDPVLDAFCREHRLRITKNLKDWPERSLVWGDSIRLLIQVYLTDPQQLTFNVWLCASQDRGDERYWKHEMPVRGLPVEAFENDFAALLRDAKARLESWSEADFEFATPLTRTPDAE
;
A
#
# COMPACT_ATOMS: atom_id res chain seq x y z
N MET A 1 -10.23 -23.80 -8.49
CA MET A 1 -10.14 -22.60 -7.62
C MET A 1 -8.79 -21.95 -7.89
N PRO A 2 -8.70 -20.70 -8.38
CA PRO A 2 -7.44 -19.96 -8.36
C PRO A 2 -7.29 -19.21 -7.03
N MET A 3 -6.06 -19.22 -6.53
CA MET A 3 -5.68 -18.94 -5.14
C MET A 3 -5.47 -17.46 -4.84
N ALA A 4 -5.58 -17.13 -3.56
CA ALA A 4 -5.28 -15.83 -2.97
C ALA A 4 -3.84 -15.37 -3.27
N ASN A 5 -3.72 -14.10 -3.68
CA ASN A 5 -2.51 -13.26 -3.58
C ASN A 5 -1.42 -13.38 -4.68
N GLY A 6 -1.78 -13.43 -5.96
CA GLY A 6 -0.85 -13.18 -7.08
C GLY A 6 -1.56 -12.91 -8.41
N GLY A 7 -1.18 -11.86 -9.12
CA GLY A 7 -1.77 -11.51 -10.42
C GLY A 7 -1.19 -12.37 -11.54
N TYR A 8 -1.93 -13.37 -12.03
CA TYR A 8 -1.53 -14.12 -13.23
C TYR A 8 -1.98 -13.38 -14.49
N TRP A 9 -1.11 -12.55 -15.07
CA TRP A 9 -1.38 -11.85 -16.33
C TRP A 9 -1.10 -12.78 -17.50
N ARG A 10 -2.11 -12.98 -18.37
CA ARG A 10 -2.02 -13.94 -19.48
C ARG A 10 -1.05 -13.48 -20.58
N THR A 11 -0.83 -12.18 -20.71
CA THR A 11 0.04 -11.57 -21.72
C THR A 11 0.79 -10.35 -21.20
N LYS A 12 1.89 -9.97 -21.88
CA LYS A 12 2.61 -8.71 -21.64
C LYS A 12 1.71 -7.48 -21.84
N ALA A 13 0.79 -7.54 -22.80
CA ALA A 13 -0.17 -6.48 -23.05
C ALA A 13 -1.15 -6.29 -21.89
N ASP A 14 -1.59 -7.40 -21.28
CA ASP A 14 -2.44 -7.34 -20.08
C ASP A 14 -1.72 -6.68 -18.91
N TRP A 15 -0.45 -7.04 -18.68
CA TRP A 15 0.37 -6.39 -17.66
C TRP A 15 0.53 -4.89 -17.91
N GLN A 16 0.90 -4.50 -19.13
CA GLN A 16 1.06 -3.09 -19.49
C GLN A 16 -0.23 -2.29 -19.27
N ARG A 17 -1.39 -2.88 -19.59
CA ARG A 17 -2.69 -2.24 -19.40
C ARG A 17 -3.00 -1.97 -17.92
N VAL A 18 -2.69 -2.92 -17.03
CA VAL A 18 -3.00 -2.78 -15.60
C VAL A 18 -1.92 -2.03 -14.81
N GLU A 19 -0.67 -2.01 -15.30
CA GLU A 19 0.41 -1.23 -14.72
C GLU A 19 0.32 0.25 -15.14
N ALA A 20 -0.16 0.54 -16.36
CA ALA A 20 -0.22 1.90 -16.91
C ALA A 20 -0.85 2.94 -15.97
N PRO A 21 -1.98 2.68 -15.27
CA PRO A 21 -2.52 3.61 -14.29
C PRO A 21 -1.53 4.02 -13.20
N LEU A 22 -0.74 3.08 -12.67
CA LEU A 22 0.24 3.40 -11.62
C LEU A 22 1.40 4.24 -12.17
N LEU A 23 1.83 3.97 -13.40
CA LEU A 23 2.87 4.77 -14.05
C LEU A 23 2.46 6.25 -14.20
N ARG A 24 1.16 6.54 -14.31
CA ARG A 24 0.66 7.93 -14.40
C ARG A 24 0.80 8.68 -13.08
N ILE A 25 0.67 7.99 -11.95
CA ILE A 25 0.78 8.57 -10.61
C ILE A 25 2.20 8.49 -10.03
N ASP A 26 3.10 7.71 -10.64
CA ASP A 26 4.51 7.57 -10.23
C ASP A 26 5.23 8.94 -10.08
N PRO A 27 5.06 9.94 -10.99
CA PRO A 27 5.67 11.26 -10.80
C PRO A 27 5.24 11.98 -9.51
N VAL A 28 3.97 11.80 -9.09
CA VAL A 28 3.44 12.38 -7.85
C VAL A 28 4.02 11.65 -6.63
N LEU A 29 4.10 10.33 -6.69
CA LEU A 29 4.75 9.52 -5.64
C LEU A 29 6.22 9.86 -5.50
N ASP A 30 6.95 10.02 -6.61
CA ASP A 30 8.37 10.35 -6.62
C ASP A 30 8.62 11.73 -6.00
N ALA A 31 7.80 12.73 -6.35
CA ALA A 31 7.87 14.05 -5.75
C ALA A 31 7.64 14.00 -4.23
N PHE A 32 6.59 13.30 -3.80
CA PHE A 32 6.26 13.10 -2.39
C PHE A 32 7.38 12.38 -1.63
N CYS A 33 7.94 11.32 -2.22
CA CYS A 33 9.06 10.59 -1.62
C CYS A 33 10.29 11.45 -1.46
N ARG A 34 10.61 12.28 -2.46
CA ARG A 34 11.74 13.20 -2.38
C ARG A 34 11.55 14.24 -1.27
N GLU A 35 10.36 14.81 -1.16
CA GLU A 35 10.00 15.78 -0.13
C GLU A 35 10.15 15.21 1.28
N HIS A 36 9.68 13.97 1.50
CA HIS A 36 9.66 13.33 2.81
C HIS A 36 10.81 12.34 3.06
N ARG A 37 11.77 12.25 2.14
CA ARG A 37 12.90 11.28 2.18
C ARG A 37 12.44 9.83 2.32
N LEU A 38 11.32 9.49 1.69
CA LEU A 38 10.77 8.14 1.64
C LEU A 38 11.25 7.39 0.40
N ARG A 39 10.93 6.10 0.34
CA ARG A 39 11.18 5.26 -0.82
C ARG A 39 9.91 4.55 -1.24
N ILE A 40 9.69 4.51 -2.56
CA ILE A 40 8.67 3.67 -3.17
C ILE A 40 9.19 2.25 -3.22
N THR A 41 8.37 1.32 -2.77
CA THR A 41 8.55 -0.12 -2.95
C THR A 41 7.43 -0.66 -3.82
N LYS A 42 7.70 -1.74 -4.55
CA LYS A 42 6.73 -2.46 -5.36
C LYS A 42 6.69 -3.89 -4.83
N ASN A 43 5.51 -4.53 -4.73
CA ASN A 43 5.49 -5.93 -4.36
C ASN A 43 6.18 -6.79 -5.43
N LEU A 44 6.68 -7.94 -4.99
CA LEU A 44 7.33 -8.97 -5.80
C LEU A 44 6.33 -10.03 -6.34
N LYS A 45 5.02 -9.81 -6.20
CA LYS A 45 3.95 -10.80 -6.49
C LYS A 45 3.14 -10.46 -7.74
N ASP A 46 3.76 -9.73 -8.68
CA ASP A 46 3.17 -9.38 -9.97
C ASP A 46 1.80 -8.70 -9.85
N TRP A 47 1.56 -7.89 -8.81
CA TRP A 47 0.35 -7.08 -8.70
C TRP A 47 0.69 -5.58 -8.84
N PRO A 48 -0.07 -4.81 -9.64
CA PRO A 48 0.15 -3.37 -9.77
C PRO A 48 -0.13 -2.69 -8.43
N GLU A 49 0.95 -2.35 -7.72
CA GLU A 49 0.91 -1.65 -6.45
C GLU A 49 2.18 -0.82 -6.22
N ARG A 50 2.05 0.21 -5.37
CA ARG A 50 3.12 1.06 -4.84
C ARG A 50 2.94 1.16 -3.33
N SER A 51 4.02 0.92 -2.59
CA SER A 51 4.04 0.99 -1.13
C SER A 51 5.07 2.01 -0.66
N LEU A 52 4.67 2.85 0.29
CA LEU A 52 5.52 3.79 1.02
C LEU A 52 5.58 3.35 2.47
N VAL A 53 6.77 3.02 2.98
CA VAL A 53 6.96 2.49 4.33
C VAL A 53 7.94 3.35 5.10
N TRP A 54 7.61 3.69 6.34
CA TRP A 54 8.50 4.41 7.25
C TRP A 54 8.13 4.17 8.72
N GLY A 55 8.89 4.80 9.62
CA GLY A 55 8.70 4.69 11.08
C GLY A 55 9.51 3.55 11.69
N ASP A 56 10.03 3.80 12.89
CA ASP A 56 10.96 2.90 13.57
C ASP A 56 10.23 1.99 14.57
N SER A 57 9.63 2.56 15.62
CA SER A 57 8.89 1.81 16.64
C SER A 57 7.49 1.40 16.19
N ILE A 58 6.87 2.25 15.38
CA ILE A 58 5.60 2.01 14.71
C ILE A 58 5.90 2.05 13.21
N ARG A 59 5.62 0.94 12.52
CA ARG A 59 5.73 0.84 11.08
C ARG A 59 4.48 1.44 10.43
N LEU A 60 4.67 2.52 9.69
CA LEU A 60 3.65 3.22 8.92
C LEU A 60 3.73 2.82 7.44
N LEU A 61 2.57 2.66 6.81
CA LEU A 61 2.45 2.21 5.42
C LEU A 61 1.30 2.92 4.72
N ILE A 62 1.60 3.51 3.56
CA ILE A 62 0.62 3.86 2.52
C ILE A 62 0.80 2.87 1.37
N GLN A 63 -0.26 2.17 1.00
CA GLN A 63 -0.29 1.28 -0.15
C GLN A 63 -1.33 1.75 -1.16
N VAL A 64 -0.91 1.98 -2.40
CA VAL A 64 -1.79 2.29 -3.53
C VAL A 64 -1.77 1.09 -4.46
N TYR A 65 -2.93 0.53 -4.75
CA TYR A 65 -3.04 -0.66 -5.60
C TYR A 65 -4.28 -0.62 -6.46
N LEU A 66 -4.18 -1.26 -7.63
CA LEU A 66 -5.34 -1.48 -8.48
C LEU A 66 -6.24 -2.52 -7.81
N THR A 67 -7.50 -2.20 -7.55
CA THR A 67 -8.45 -3.14 -6.91
C THR A 67 -9.23 -3.95 -7.94
N ASP A 68 -9.50 -3.38 -9.11
CA ASP A 68 -10.20 -4.06 -10.20
C ASP A 68 -9.44 -3.82 -11.53
N PRO A 69 -8.83 -4.85 -12.12
CA PRO A 69 -8.11 -4.74 -13.38
C PRO A 69 -9.01 -4.55 -14.60
N GLN A 70 -10.33 -4.75 -14.49
CA GLN A 70 -11.29 -4.47 -15.57
C GLN A 70 -11.79 -3.04 -15.49
N GLN A 71 -12.18 -2.59 -14.30
CA GLN A 71 -12.71 -1.24 -14.10
C GLN A 71 -11.63 -0.17 -13.91
N LEU A 72 -10.37 -0.57 -13.72
CA LEU A 72 -9.24 0.31 -13.47
C LEU A 72 -9.54 1.29 -12.33
N THR A 73 -9.77 0.74 -11.15
CA THR A 73 -10.04 1.51 -9.95
C THR A 73 -8.92 1.31 -8.92
N PHE A 74 -8.60 2.39 -8.20
CA PHE A 74 -7.61 2.38 -7.14
C PHE A 74 -8.22 2.23 -5.76
N ASN A 75 -7.47 1.55 -4.89
CA ASN A 75 -7.59 1.66 -3.46
C ASN A 75 -6.35 2.33 -2.89
N VAL A 76 -6.53 3.03 -1.77
CA VAL A 76 -5.42 3.50 -0.93
C VAL A 76 -5.63 2.96 0.46
N TRP A 77 -4.75 2.08 0.89
CA TRP A 77 -4.76 1.46 2.20
C TRP A 77 -3.69 2.09 3.08
N LEU A 78 -4.09 2.44 4.30
CA LEU A 78 -3.23 3.02 5.33
C LEU A 78 -3.09 2.01 6.45
N CYS A 79 -1.89 1.80 6.95
CA CYS A 79 -1.65 0.94 8.09
C CYS A 79 -0.53 1.47 8.98
N ALA A 80 -0.81 1.54 10.28
CA ALA A 80 0.22 1.58 11.31
C ALA A 80 0.25 0.22 12.00
N SER A 81 1.44 -0.31 12.23
CA SER A 81 1.60 -1.61 12.87
C SER A 81 2.81 -1.63 13.78
N GLN A 82 2.74 -2.44 14.82
CA GLN A 82 3.83 -2.67 15.76
C GLN A 82 3.81 -4.12 16.19
N ASP A 83 4.98 -4.74 16.16
CA ASP A 83 5.18 -6.10 16.64
C ASP A 83 5.53 -6.03 18.14
N ARG A 84 4.77 -6.76 18.96
CA ARG A 84 4.90 -6.81 20.42
C ARG A 84 5.14 -8.27 20.81
N GLY A 85 6.41 -8.66 20.91
CA GLY A 85 6.78 -10.08 21.06
C GLY A 85 6.43 -10.86 19.80
N ASP A 86 5.70 -11.97 19.95
CA ASP A 86 5.27 -12.82 18.84
C ASP A 86 3.86 -12.44 18.33
N GLU A 87 3.43 -11.18 18.53
CA GLU A 87 2.11 -10.68 18.13
C GLU A 87 2.25 -9.38 17.35
N ARG A 88 1.41 -9.20 16.31
CA ARG A 88 1.28 -7.95 15.59
C ARG A 88 0.02 -7.24 16.02
N TYR A 89 0.18 -5.96 16.34
CA TYR A 89 -0.90 -5.01 16.59
C TYR A 89 -0.93 -4.00 15.45
N TRP A 90 -2.11 -3.57 15.03
CA TRP A 90 -2.23 -2.60 13.96
C TRP A 90 -3.45 -1.68 14.11
N LYS A 91 -3.44 -0.62 13.33
CA LYS A 91 -4.62 0.14 12.95
C LYS A 91 -4.55 0.35 11.46
N HIS A 92 -5.68 0.25 10.78
CA HIS A 92 -5.73 0.46 9.35
C HIS A 92 -6.98 1.20 8.91
N GLU A 93 -6.88 1.88 7.78
CA GLU A 93 -8.01 2.58 7.16
C GLU A 93 -7.88 2.53 5.65
N MET A 94 -8.97 2.76 4.94
CA MET A 94 -8.96 2.78 3.47
C MET A 94 -9.71 4.02 2.98
N PRO A 95 -9.04 5.19 2.93
CA PRO A 95 -9.65 6.45 2.49
C PRO A 95 -10.14 6.42 1.04
N VAL A 96 -9.57 5.56 0.20
CA VAL A 96 -10.03 5.36 -1.18
C VAL A 96 -10.38 3.90 -1.38
N ARG A 97 -11.62 3.64 -1.80
CA ARG A 97 -12.14 2.32 -2.13
C ARG A 97 -12.80 2.35 -3.51
N GLY A 98 -12.12 1.81 -4.52
CA GLY A 98 -12.66 1.62 -5.85
C GLY A 98 -12.84 2.91 -6.64
N LEU A 99 -11.97 3.91 -6.46
CA LEU A 99 -12.08 5.16 -7.21
C LEU A 99 -11.51 5.00 -8.62
N PRO A 100 -12.22 5.43 -9.69
CA PRO A 100 -11.68 5.41 -11.04
C PRO A 100 -10.38 6.19 -11.15
N VAL A 101 -9.42 5.66 -11.90
CA VAL A 101 -8.08 6.25 -12.07
C VAL A 101 -8.13 7.72 -12.48
N GLU A 102 -9.02 8.08 -13.41
CA GLU A 102 -9.16 9.45 -13.92
C GLU A 102 -9.59 10.45 -12.83
N ALA A 103 -10.46 10.02 -11.91
CA ALA A 103 -10.88 10.84 -10.77
C ALA A 103 -9.82 10.90 -9.66
N PHE A 104 -8.95 9.89 -9.60
CA PHE A 104 -7.90 9.77 -8.58
C PHE A 104 -6.73 10.72 -8.84
N GLU A 105 -6.32 10.89 -10.11
CA GLU A 105 -5.10 11.62 -10.49
C GLU A 105 -5.07 13.08 -9.99
N ASN A 106 -6.20 13.80 -10.04
CA ASN A 106 -6.25 15.22 -9.71
C ASN A 106 -6.02 15.52 -8.23
N ASP A 107 -6.52 14.66 -7.35
CA ASP A 107 -6.50 14.88 -5.89
C ASP A 107 -5.42 14.06 -5.18
N PHE A 108 -4.68 13.23 -5.91
CA PHE A 108 -3.76 12.26 -5.32
C PHE A 108 -2.66 12.89 -4.46
N ALA A 109 -2.12 14.03 -4.87
CA ALA A 109 -1.09 14.74 -4.09
C ALA A 109 -1.64 15.28 -2.74
N ALA A 110 -2.90 15.73 -2.71
CA ALA A 110 -3.57 16.13 -1.46
C ALA A 110 -3.81 14.89 -0.59
N LEU A 111 -4.29 13.81 -1.20
CA LEU A 111 -4.55 12.55 -0.53
C LEU A 111 -3.31 11.96 0.16
N LEU A 112 -2.13 12.02 -0.46
CA LEU A 112 -0.87 11.55 0.14
C LEU A 112 -0.48 12.36 1.39
N ARG A 113 -0.69 13.68 1.37
CA ARG A 113 -0.42 14.55 2.52
C ARG A 113 -1.36 14.24 3.67
N ASP A 114 -2.66 14.11 3.39
CA ASP A 114 -3.67 13.76 4.40
C ASP A 114 -3.44 12.36 4.97
N ALA A 115 -3.09 11.39 4.12
CA ALA A 115 -2.77 10.03 4.52
C ALA A 115 -1.55 9.99 5.46
N LYS A 116 -0.49 10.73 5.15
CA LYS A 116 0.70 10.82 6.00
C LYS A 116 0.38 11.47 7.35
N ALA A 117 -0.30 12.60 7.35
CA ALA A 117 -0.71 13.29 8.57
C ALA A 117 -1.60 12.40 9.46
N ARG A 118 -2.47 11.60 8.85
CA ARG A 118 -3.31 10.63 9.55
C ARG A 118 -2.51 9.47 10.15
N LEU A 119 -1.57 8.90 9.40
CA LEU A 119 -0.72 7.82 9.91
C LEU A 119 0.15 8.29 11.08
N GLU A 120 0.65 9.52 11.02
CA GLU A 120 1.51 10.10 12.06
C GLU A 120 0.74 10.56 13.29
N SER A 121 -0.59 10.64 13.23
CA SER A 121 -1.43 10.93 14.41
C SER A 121 -1.82 9.68 15.20
N TRP A 122 -1.61 8.49 14.64
CA TRP A 122 -1.91 7.24 15.34
C TRP A 122 -0.81 6.86 16.32
N SER A 123 -1.25 6.33 17.45
CA SER A 123 -0.39 5.90 18.56
C SER A 123 -0.58 4.42 18.86
N GLU A 124 0.30 3.87 19.70
CA GLU A 124 0.19 2.48 20.16
C GLU A 124 -1.13 2.14 20.85
N ALA A 125 -1.78 3.14 21.47
CA ALA A 125 -3.07 3.00 22.14
C ALA A 125 -4.23 2.83 21.16
N ASP A 126 -4.04 3.20 19.90
CA ASP A 126 -5.02 3.03 18.83
C ASP A 126 -5.02 1.62 18.23
N PHE A 127 -4.04 0.78 18.56
CA PHE A 127 -3.86 -0.49 17.87
C PHE A 127 -4.69 -1.61 18.46
N GLU A 128 -5.29 -2.38 17.56
CA GLU A 128 -5.96 -3.63 17.86
C GLU A 128 -5.05 -4.83 17.53
N PHE A 129 -5.32 -5.95 18.20
CA PHE A 129 -4.63 -7.20 17.90
C PHE A 129 -4.94 -7.64 16.47
N ALA A 130 -3.90 -7.87 15.67
CA ALA A 130 -4.01 -8.26 14.28
C ALA A 130 -3.84 -9.78 14.11
N THR A 131 -2.68 -10.29 14.51
CA THR A 131 -2.31 -11.68 14.25
C THR A 131 -1.08 -12.11 15.07
N PRO A 132 -0.95 -13.41 15.42
CA PRO A 132 0.31 -13.97 15.88
C PRO A 132 1.36 -13.97 14.76
N LEU A 133 2.60 -13.68 15.10
CA LEU A 133 3.75 -13.81 14.23
C LEU A 133 4.30 -15.23 14.34
N THR A 134 4.17 -16.02 13.28
CA THR A 134 4.83 -17.32 13.22
C THR A 134 6.32 -17.12 13.02
N ARG A 135 7.12 -17.35 14.07
CA ARG A 135 8.56 -17.57 13.90
C ARG A 135 8.73 -18.84 13.08
N THR A 136 9.12 -18.68 11.81
CA THR A 136 9.68 -19.83 11.09
C THR A 136 11.03 -20.10 11.76
N PRO A 137 11.30 -21.30 12.29
CA PRO A 137 12.63 -21.59 12.80
C PRO A 137 13.62 -21.36 11.67
N ASP A 138 14.70 -20.63 11.94
CA ASP A 138 15.81 -20.52 11.01
C ASP A 138 16.21 -21.93 10.60
N ALA A 139 16.18 -22.20 9.29
CA ALA A 139 16.66 -23.47 8.77
C ALA A 139 18.17 -23.53 9.04
N GLU A 140 18.56 -24.33 10.04
CA GLU A 140 19.95 -24.77 10.27
C GLU A 140 20.50 -25.54 9.06
#